data_AF-A0AAD8A0U6-F1
#
_entry.id   AF-A0AAD8A0U6-F1
#
_cell.length_a   1.000
_cell.length_b   1.000
_cell.length_c   1.000
_cell.angle_alpha   90.00
_cell.angle_beta   90.00
_cell.angle_gamma   90.00
#
_symmetry.space_group_name_H-M   'P 1'
#
loop_
_entity.id
_entity.type
_entity.pdbx_description
1 polymer ?
#
loop_
_entity_poly.entity_id
_entity_poly.type
_entity_poly.pdbx_seq_one_letter_code
_entity_poly.pdbx_strand_id
1 'polypeptide(L)'
;MRTELYKHIVLSGGSTMYPGLPSRLEREIKQLYLERVLKNDIDKLSKFKIRIEDPPRRKDMVFIGGAVLAEVMKDRDSFWMSNEEYQEKGVGVLKKLGARAS
;
A
#
# COMPACT_ATOMS: atom_id res chain seq x y z
N MET A 1 14.22 -2.44 -6.99
CA MET A 1 12.78 -2.15 -6.83
C MET A 1 11.99 -3.35 -6.30
N ARG A 2 11.91 -4.48 -7.03
CA ARG A 2 11.10 -5.64 -6.59
C ARG A 2 11.46 -6.20 -5.21
N THR A 3 12.75 -6.35 -4.90
CA THR A 3 13.22 -6.86 -3.60
C THR A 3 12.88 -5.96 -2.41
N GLU A 4 12.72 -4.65 -2.63
CA GLU A 4 12.34 -3.72 -1.56
C GLU A 4 10.85 -3.83 -1.23
N LEU A 5 10.00 -4.07 -2.24
CA LEU A 5 8.56 -4.24 -2.04
C LEU A 5 8.22 -5.44 -1.14
N TYR A 6 9.01 -6.53 -1.20
CA TYR A 6 8.81 -7.70 -0.33
C TYR A 6 9.12 -7.43 1.14
N LYS A 7 9.85 -6.35 1.46
CA LYS A 7 10.15 -5.95 2.84
C LYS A 7 9.02 -5.14 3.49
N HIS A 8 8.01 -4.73 2.72
CA HIS A 8 6.95 -3.83 3.19
C HIS A 8 5.58 -4.31 2.69
N ILE A 9 5.22 -5.56 3.01
CA ILE A 9 3.89 -6.09 2.69
C ILE A 9 2.96 -5.76 3.85
N VAL A 10 2.06 -4.80 3.66
CA VAL A 10 1.11 -4.39 4.70
C VAL A 10 -0.26 -4.98 4.42
N LEU A 11 -0.88 -5.57 5.44
CA LEU A 11 -2.23 -6.12 5.35
C LEU A 11 -3.26 -5.09 5.85
N SER A 12 -4.28 -4.84 5.03
CA SER A 12 -5.39 -3.92 5.34
C SER A 12 -6.75 -4.51 4.97
N GLY A 13 -7.80 -4.12 5.70
CA GLY A 13 -9.18 -4.52 5.45
C GLY A 13 -9.61 -5.80 6.18
N GLY A 14 -10.93 -6.02 6.27
CA GLY A 14 -11.53 -7.09 7.07
C GLY A 14 -11.11 -8.51 6.67
N SER A 15 -10.98 -8.78 5.37
CA SER A 15 -10.55 -10.10 4.85
C SER A 15 -9.10 -10.45 5.19
N THR A 16 -8.32 -9.51 5.72
CA THR A 16 -6.96 -9.81 6.21
C THR A 16 -6.92 -10.18 7.69
N MET A 17 -8.07 -10.15 8.38
CA MET A 17 -8.16 -10.44 9.82
C MET A 17 -8.20 -11.94 10.17
N TYR A 18 -8.16 -12.82 9.18
CA TYR A 18 -8.17 -14.26 9.44
C TYR A 18 -6.94 -14.70 10.26
N PRO A 19 -7.14 -15.47 11.35
CA PRO A 19 -6.03 -16.01 12.13
C PRO A 19 -5.05 -16.80 11.25
N GLY A 20 -3.75 -16.58 11.46
CA GLY A 20 -2.69 -17.29 10.73
C GLY A 20 -2.50 -16.88 9.26
N LEU A 21 -3.31 -15.96 8.73
CA LEU A 21 -3.13 -15.44 7.37
C LEU A 21 -1.74 -14.82 7.13
N PRO A 22 -1.18 -13.99 8.04
CA PRO A 22 0.15 -13.41 7.83
C PRO A 22 1.23 -14.49 7.66
N SER A 23 1.26 -15.49 8.55
CA SER A 23 2.21 -16.59 8.49
C SER A 23 2.04 -17.46 7.24
N ARG A 24 0.78 -17.74 6.84
CA ARG A 24 0.48 -18.48 5.62
C ARG A 24 1.00 -17.72 4.39
N LEU A 25 0.73 -16.43 4.31
CA LEU A 25 1.15 -15.57 3.20
C LEU A 25 2.68 -15.48 3.11
N GLU A 26 3.37 -15.39 4.26
CA GLU A 26 4.83 -15.35 4.29
C GLU A 26 5.43 -16.62 3.69
N ARG A 27 4.90 -17.78 4.09
CA ARG A 27 5.34 -19.09 3.59
C ARG A 27 5.08 -19.23 2.09
N GLU A 28 3.88 -18.89 1.64
CA GLU A 28 3.50 -18.99 0.22
C GLU A 28 4.37 -18.10 -0.66
N ILE A 29 4.67 -16.87 -0.24
CA ILE A 29 5.53 -15.96 -1.00
C ILE A 29 6.97 -16.48 -1.04
N LYS A 30 7.53 -16.97 0.07
CA LYS A 30 8.88 -17.58 0.07
C LYS A 30 8.96 -18.76 -0.88
N GLN A 31 7.96 -19.63 -0.88
CA GLN A 31 7.89 -20.79 -1.77
C GLN A 31 7.81 -20.36 -3.24
N LEU A 32 6.92 -19.43 -3.58
CA LEU A 32 6.77 -18.93 -4.95
C LEU A 32 8.02 -18.20 -5.44
N TYR A 33 8.72 -17.49 -4.55
CA TYR A 33 9.97 -16.82 -4.88
C TYR A 33 11.09 -17.83 -5.16
N LEU A 34 11.21 -18.87 -4.33
CA LEU A 34 12.16 -19.95 -4.53
C LEU A 34 11.94 -20.65 -5.88
N GLU A 35 10.69 -21.01 -6.19
CA GLU A 35 10.34 -21.76 -7.39
C GLU A 35 10.48 -20.92 -8.65
N ARG A 36 9.90 -19.71 -8.66
CA ARG A 36 9.75 -18.91 -9.89
C ARG A 36 10.92 -17.96 -10.17
N VAL A 37 11.61 -17.50 -9.12
CA VAL A 37 12.69 -16.50 -9.25
C VAL A 37 14.06 -17.14 -9.04
N LEU A 38 14.21 -17.96 -8.01
CA LEU A 38 15.49 -18.57 -7.67
C LEU A 38 15.73 -19.93 -8.34
N LYS A 39 14.73 -20.49 -9.03
CA LYS A 39 14.83 -21.81 -9.72
C LYS A 39 15.34 -22.92 -8.79
N ASN A 40 14.82 -22.96 -7.56
CA ASN A 40 15.19 -23.91 -6.50
C ASN A 40 16.62 -23.75 -5.93
N ASP A 41 17.28 -22.59 -6.11
CA ASP A 41 18.52 -22.23 -5.43
C ASP A 41 18.23 -21.81 -3.97
N ILE A 42 18.45 -22.75 -3.04
CA ILE A 42 18.12 -22.61 -1.61
C ILE A 42 19.08 -21.64 -0.91
N ASP A 43 20.35 -21.58 -1.34
CA ASP A 43 21.37 -20.74 -0.71
C ASP A 43 21.03 -19.25 -0.84
N LYS A 44 20.43 -18.86 -1.96
CA LYS A 44 19.97 -17.48 -2.19
C LYS A 44 18.68 -17.13 -1.46
N LEU A 45 17.87 -18.11 -1.05
CA LEU A 45 16.64 -17.85 -0.30
C LEU A 45 16.94 -17.25 1.08
N SER A 46 18.06 -17.63 1.71
CA SER A 46 18.51 -17.06 2.98
C SER A 46 18.73 -15.54 2.95
N LYS A 47 19.05 -14.99 1.77
CA LYS A 47 19.26 -13.54 1.55
C LYS A 47 17.95 -12.81 1.24
N PHE A 48 16.87 -13.53 0.97
CA PHE A 48 15.57 -12.95 0.69
C PHE A 48 14.84 -12.60 1.98
N LYS A 49 14.78 -11.29 2.27
CA LYS A 49 14.05 -10.75 3.41
C LYS A 49 12.62 -10.42 2.99
N ILE A 50 11.66 -11.09 3.61
CA ILE A 50 10.24 -10.79 3.52
C ILE A 50 9.76 -10.30 4.89
N ARG A 51 8.89 -9.30 4.88
CA ARG A 51 8.23 -8.82 6.10
C ARG A 51 6.79 -8.52 5.77
N ILE A 52 5.91 -9.15 6.55
CA ILE A 52 4.47 -8.94 6.51
C ILE A 52 4.09 -8.20 7.77
N GLU A 53 3.42 -7.07 7.61
CA GLU A 53 2.94 -6.22 8.68
C GLU A 53 1.42 -6.38 8.79
N ASP A 54 0.94 -6.76 9.97
CA ASP A 54 -0.48 -6.99 10.21
C ASP A 54 -1.01 -6.18 11.41
N PRO A 55 -1.09 -4.84 11.30
CA PRO A 55 -1.50 -3.99 12.41
C PRO A 55 -2.85 -4.41 13.03
N PRO A 56 -3.03 -4.32 14.36
CA PRO A 56 -4.29 -4.70 15.02
C PRO A 56 -5.51 -3.91 14.52
N ARG A 57 -5.31 -2.66 14.07
CA ARG A 57 -6.34 -1.78 13.52
C ARG A 57 -6.46 -1.86 11.99
N ARG A 58 -5.98 -2.94 11.37
CA ARG A 58 -5.93 -3.09 9.90
C ARG A 58 -7.26 -2.95 9.18
N LYS A 59 -8.39 -3.22 9.86
CA LYS A 59 -9.74 -3.03 9.31
C LYS A 59 -10.05 -1.56 8.97
N ASP A 60 -9.55 -0.62 9.78
CA ASP A 60 -9.83 0.82 9.66
C ASP A 60 -8.61 1.59 9.12
N MET A 61 -7.52 0.90 8.82
CA MET A 61 -6.21 1.50 8.50
C MET A 61 -6.29 2.48 7.32
N VAL A 62 -7.08 2.15 6.29
CA VAL A 62 -7.26 3.03 5.13
C VAL A 62 -7.98 4.32 5.53
N PHE A 63 -8.99 4.21 6.40
CA PHE A 63 -9.74 5.37 6.89
C PHE A 63 -8.88 6.25 7.80
N ILE A 64 -8.11 5.64 8.71
CA ILE A 64 -7.15 6.34 9.57
C ILE A 64 -6.11 7.08 8.73
N GLY A 65 -5.56 6.42 7.70
CA GLY A 65 -4.62 7.04 6.77
C GLY A 65 -5.22 8.25 6.04
N GLY A 66 -6.48 8.16 5.61
CA GLY A 66 -7.21 9.28 5.01
C GLY A 66 -7.40 10.46 5.97
N ALA A 67 -7.76 10.19 7.23
CA ALA A 67 -7.93 11.23 8.25
C ALA A 67 -6.60 11.95 8.54
N VAL A 68 -5.51 11.21 8.73
CA VAL A 68 -4.17 11.80 8.95
C VAL A 68 -3.72 12.58 7.72
N LEU A 69 -3.94 12.06 6.51
CA LEU A 69 -3.60 12.78 5.28
C LEU A 69 -4.38 14.09 5.16
N ALA A 70 -5.68 14.09 5.46
CA ALA A 70 -6.51 15.28 5.43
C ALA A 70 -6.03 16.33 6.45
N GLU A 71 -5.63 15.89 7.65
CA GLU A 71 -5.07 16.77 8.68
C GLU A 71 -3.74 17.40 8.23
N VAL A 72 -2.82 16.59 7.69
CA VAL A 72 -1.51 17.06 7.20
C VAL A 72 -1.63 18.01 6.01
N MET A 73 -2.65 17.82 5.16
CA MET A 73 -2.87 18.62 3.96
C MET A 73 -3.82 19.80 4.18
N LYS A 74 -4.31 20.01 5.42
CA LYS A 74 -5.33 21.02 5.73
C LYS A 74 -5.00 22.41 5.19
N ASP A 75 -3.76 22.84 5.36
CA ASP A 75 -3.33 24.19 4.96
C ASP A 75 -2.71 24.26 3.54
N ARG A 76 -2.86 23.20 2.73
CA ARG A 76 -2.36 23.16 1.35
C ARG A 76 -3.48 23.42 0.34
N ASP A 77 -3.67 24.67 -0.06
CA ASP A 77 -4.69 25.07 -1.05
C ASP A 77 -4.58 24.36 -2.41
N SER A 78 -3.37 23.91 -2.76
CA SER A 78 -3.13 23.11 -3.97
C SER A 78 -3.70 21.68 -3.87
N PHE A 79 -3.91 21.17 -2.66
CA PHE A 79 -4.45 19.83 -2.40
C PHE A 79 -5.98 19.81 -2.43
N TRP A 80 -6.61 20.91 -2.04
CA TRP A 80 -8.07 21.03 -1.98
C TRP A 80 -8.67 21.46 -3.31
N MET A 81 -9.91 21.03 -3.56
CA MET A 81 -10.72 21.48 -4.69
C MET A 81 -11.94 22.19 -4.12
N SER A 82 -12.11 23.48 -4.43
CA SER A 82 -13.26 24.24 -3.95
C SER A 82 -14.48 24.00 -4.85
N ASN A 83 -15.67 24.29 -4.31
CA ASN A 83 -16.90 24.26 -5.10
C ASN A 83 -16.85 25.25 -6.26
N GLU A 84 -16.29 26.45 -6.04
CA GLU A 84 -16.11 27.49 -7.06
C GLU A 84 -15.25 26.99 -8.23
N GLU A 85 -14.10 26.38 -7.94
CA GLU A 85 -13.22 25.80 -8.96
C GLU A 85 -13.93 24.71 -9.78
N TYR A 86 -14.80 23.92 -9.14
CA TYR A 86 -15.59 22.89 -9.80
C TYR A 86 -16.70 23.48 -10.68
N GLN A 87 -17.40 24.53 -10.25
CA GLN A 87 -18.41 25.20 -11.07
C GLN A 87 -17.80 25.87 -12.31
N GLU A 88 -16.60 26.47 -12.18
CA GLU A 88 -15.92 27.13 -13.28
C GLU A 88 -15.33 26.16 -14.31
N LYS A 89 -14.67 25.09 -13.85
CA LYS A 89 -13.87 24.19 -14.71
C LYS A 89 -14.55 22.85 -14.98
N GLY A 90 -15.67 22.57 -14.31
CA GLY A 90 -16.33 21.26 -14.34
C GLY A 90 -15.35 20.15 -13.99
N VAL A 91 -15.40 19.04 -14.73
CA VAL A 91 -14.48 17.90 -14.58
C VAL A 91 -13.00 18.28 -14.76
N GLY A 92 -12.71 19.42 -15.41
CA GLY A 92 -11.35 19.91 -15.64
C GLY A 92 -10.56 20.23 -14.37
N VAL A 93 -11.23 20.47 -13.22
CA VAL A 93 -10.55 20.72 -11.94
C VAL A 93 -9.77 19.48 -11.44
N LEU A 94 -10.12 18.27 -11.91
CA LEU A 94 -9.38 17.04 -11.58
C LEU A 94 -7.92 17.06 -12.04
N LYS A 95 -7.56 17.92 -13.01
CA LYS A 95 -6.15 18.12 -13.41
C LYS A 95 -5.28 18.62 -12.25
N LYS A 96 -5.87 19.30 -11.26
CA LYS A 96 -5.18 19.74 -10.03
C LYS A 96 -4.65 18.56 -9.20
N LEU A 97 -5.30 17.40 -9.31
CA LEU A 97 -4.88 16.16 -8.66
C LEU A 97 -3.74 15.45 -9.44
N GLY A 98 -3.39 15.93 -10.64
CA GLY A 98 -2.58 15.19 -11.61
C GLY A 98 -1.24 15.85 -11.96
N ALA A 99 -0.21 15.56 -11.16
CA ALA A 99 1.18 15.47 -11.62
C ALA A 99 2.00 14.57 -10.68
N ARG A 100 1.64 13.27 -10.56
CA ARG A 100 2.48 12.20 -9.97
C ARG A 100 1.91 10.78 -10.15
N ALA A 101 1.15 10.55 -11.22
CA ALA A 101 0.81 9.20 -11.68
C ALA A 101 1.59 8.92 -12.97
N SER A 102 2.90 8.68 -12.82
CA SER A 102 3.81 8.16 -13.84
C SER A 102 4.82 7.26 -13.14
#